data_AF-A0A5B1QD26-F1
#
_entry.id   AF-A0A5B1QD26-F1
#
_cell.length_a   1.000
_cell.length_b   1.000
_cell.length_c   1.000
_cell.angle_alpha   90.00
_cell.angle_beta   90.00
_cell.angle_gamma   90.00
#
_symmetry.space_group_name_H-M   'P 1'
#
loop_
_entity.id
_entity.type
_entity.pdbx_description
1 polymer ?
#
loop_
_entity_poly.entity_id
_entity_poly.type
_entity_poly.pdbx_seq_one_letter_code
_entity_poly.pdbx_strand_id
1 'polypeptide(L)'
;MDIVLDLFDEYLLDAAWARIVPLDAFGGVPALSKAAANASSFVPYVAPSSTWNQFVSYLPHPPLPHLNATVPAAHAISAWPRDYIPRQLLSLSAITLAGIYVLYFSFAWLSYTFIFNHEMMKHPRFLKNQVKLEIQSSLRAFPGITLLTLPWFEAEVRGHSKLYSDVSEYGIAYLIFSVPFFLLFTDYAIYWVHRLLHHPLVYKHIHKPHHKWLVPTPFASHAFHFVDGYLQSVPYHLFIFLFPLQRWLYLGLFVFVNCWSILVRPPLSLLPYFGCDT
;
A
#
# COMPACT_ATOMS: atom_id res chain seq x y z
N MET A 1 -1.13 3.51 7.79
CA MET A 1 -1.92 2.33 7.37
C MET A 1 -2.76 1.75 8.48
N ASP A 2 -2.40 1.89 9.76
CA ASP A 2 -3.20 1.41 10.91
C ASP A 2 -4.66 1.88 10.85
N ILE A 3 -4.90 3.19 10.79
CA ILE A 3 -6.25 3.79 10.72
C ILE A 3 -7.01 3.29 9.49
N VAL A 4 -6.33 3.22 8.34
CA VAL A 4 -6.96 2.84 7.08
C VAL A 4 -7.36 1.37 7.13
N LEU A 5 -6.51 0.49 7.64
CA LEU A 5 -6.83 -0.92 7.79
C LEU A 5 -8.00 -1.12 8.75
N ASP A 6 -8.00 -0.44 9.90
CA ASP A 6 -9.07 -0.55 10.90
C ASP A 6 -10.44 -0.14 10.32
N LEU A 7 -10.50 0.98 9.59
CA LEU A 7 -11.72 1.44 8.92
C LEU A 7 -12.20 0.42 7.87
N PHE A 8 -11.28 -0.10 7.05
CA PHE A 8 -11.64 -1.11 6.06
C PHE A 8 -12.07 -2.43 6.70
N ASP A 9 -11.43 -2.85 7.80
CA ASP A 9 -11.84 -4.04 8.57
C ASP A 9 -13.25 -3.88 9.13
N GLU A 10 -13.57 -2.73 9.73
CA GLU A 10 -14.89 -2.45 10.30
C GLU A 10 -16.01 -2.41 9.24
N TYR A 11 -15.78 -1.76 8.11
CA TYR A 11 -16.85 -1.50 7.14
C TYR A 11 -16.91 -2.47 5.96
N LEU A 12 -15.86 -3.26 5.71
CA LEU A 12 -15.77 -4.09 4.50
C LEU A 12 -15.08 -5.45 4.70
N LEU A 13 -13.86 -5.46 5.23
CA LEU A 13 -13.00 -6.64 5.17
C LEU A 13 -13.41 -7.72 6.17
N ASP A 14 -14.00 -7.40 7.34
CA ASP A 14 -14.56 -8.43 8.22
C ASP A 14 -15.62 -9.26 7.49
N ALA A 15 -16.54 -8.59 6.80
CA ALA A 15 -17.58 -9.26 6.02
C ALA A 15 -17.02 -10.03 4.82
N ALA A 16 -15.98 -9.50 4.16
CA ALA A 16 -15.31 -10.19 3.05
C ALA A 16 -14.57 -11.44 3.53
N TRP A 17 -13.74 -11.32 4.57
CA TRP A 17 -12.99 -12.44 5.13
C TRP A 17 -13.89 -13.51 5.74
N ALA A 18 -15.01 -13.12 6.36
CA ALA A 18 -16.02 -14.08 6.84
C ALA A 18 -16.64 -14.91 5.71
N ARG A 19 -16.62 -14.45 4.45
CA ARG A 19 -17.08 -15.23 3.28
C ARG A 19 -15.95 -16.02 2.61
N ILE A 20 -14.74 -15.49 2.60
CA ILE A 20 -13.58 -16.12 1.94
C ILE A 20 -13.02 -17.25 2.80
N VAL A 21 -12.86 -17.02 4.10
CA VAL A 21 -12.30 -17.97 5.08
C VAL A 21 -13.27 -18.09 6.26
N PRO A 22 -14.47 -18.66 6.06
CA PRO A 22 -15.46 -18.73 7.12
C PRO A 22 -15.02 -19.70 8.23
N LEU A 23 -15.38 -19.38 9.48
CA LEU A 23 -14.99 -20.19 10.65
C LEU A 23 -15.58 -21.61 10.65
N ASP A 24 -16.78 -21.78 10.08
CA ASP A 24 -17.48 -23.06 9.99
C ASP A 24 -16.76 -24.08 9.09
N ALA A 25 -15.97 -23.64 8.11
CA ALA A 25 -15.17 -24.50 7.26
C ALA A 25 -14.16 -25.35 8.06
N PHE A 26 -13.76 -24.91 9.25
CA PHE A 26 -12.81 -25.61 10.11
C PHE A 26 -13.47 -26.49 11.18
N GLY A 27 -14.80 -26.48 11.30
CA GLY A 27 -15.57 -27.27 12.27
C GLY A 27 -15.50 -28.79 12.04
N GLY A 28 -14.98 -29.24 10.88
CA GLY A 28 -14.80 -30.64 10.52
C GLY A 28 -13.40 -31.22 10.76
N VAL A 29 -12.46 -30.48 11.36
CA VAL A 29 -11.09 -30.97 11.56
C VAL A 29 -11.02 -31.90 12.79
N PRO A 30 -10.43 -33.11 12.71
CA PRO A 30 -10.43 -34.12 13.78
C PRO A 30 -9.83 -33.71 15.14
N ALA A 31 -9.22 -32.52 15.24
CA ALA A 31 -8.66 -32.03 16.50
C ALA A 31 -9.75 -31.69 17.55
N LEU A 32 -10.95 -31.33 17.11
CA LEU A 32 -12.09 -31.07 18.00
C LEU A 32 -12.70 -32.38 18.57
N SER A 33 -12.45 -33.53 17.93
CA SER A 33 -13.06 -34.81 18.33
C SER A 33 -12.39 -35.44 19.55
N LYS A 34 -11.12 -35.10 19.85
CA LYS A 34 -10.43 -35.62 21.05
C LYS A 34 -10.91 -34.98 22.36
N ALA A 35 -11.37 -33.73 22.32
CA ALA A 35 -11.97 -33.07 23.49
C ALA A 35 -13.47 -33.43 23.64
N ALA A 36 -14.18 -33.67 22.54
CA ALA A 36 -15.59 -34.05 22.54
C ALA A 36 -15.85 -35.53 22.90
N ALA A 37 -14.84 -36.40 22.86
CA ALA A 37 -15.01 -37.83 23.13
C ALA A 37 -15.42 -38.20 24.57
N ASN A 38 -15.34 -37.27 25.52
CA ASN A 38 -15.80 -37.46 26.92
C ASN A 38 -17.16 -36.83 27.24
N ALA A 39 -17.79 -36.14 26.28
CA ALA A 39 -19.13 -35.61 26.44
C ALA A 39 -20.10 -36.43 25.60
N SER A 40 -21.17 -36.93 26.21
CA SER A 40 -22.26 -37.69 25.59
C SER A 40 -23.10 -36.90 24.58
N SER A 41 -22.59 -35.76 24.08
CA SER A 41 -23.17 -34.97 23.01
C SER A 41 -22.43 -35.26 21.72
N PHE A 42 -22.97 -36.18 20.92
CA PHE A 42 -22.60 -36.34 19.51
C PHE A 42 -22.77 -34.98 18.81
N VAL A 43 -21.67 -34.27 18.55
CA VAL A 43 -21.69 -33.16 17.59
C VAL A 43 -21.59 -33.81 16.21
N PRO A 44 -22.62 -33.72 15.36
CA PRO A 44 -22.56 -34.33 14.04
C PRO A 44 -21.40 -33.72 13.27
N TYR A 45 -20.53 -34.55 12.71
CA TYR A 45 -19.60 -34.15 11.67
C TYR A 45 -20.42 -33.62 10.49
N VAL A 46 -20.51 -32.29 10.35
CA VAL A 46 -21.07 -31.67 9.15
C VAL A 46 -19.90 -31.57 8.18
N ALA A 47 -19.88 -32.47 7.18
CA ALA A 47 -18.94 -32.36 6.08
C ALA A 47 -19.07 -30.95 5.46
N PRO A 48 -17.96 -30.27 5.12
CA PRO A 48 -18.03 -28.97 4.47
C PRO A 48 -18.93 -29.07 3.24
N SER A 49 -19.98 -28.25 3.21
CA SER A 49 -21.08 -28.33 2.24
C SER A 49 -20.69 -27.96 0.81
N SER A 50 -19.48 -27.40 0.61
CA SER A 50 -18.97 -26.95 -0.68
C SER A 50 -17.49 -27.32 -0.87
N THR A 51 -17.08 -27.51 -2.13
CA THR A 51 -15.67 -27.70 -2.52
C THR A 51 -14.77 -26.57 -2.01
N TRP A 52 -15.31 -25.34 -1.95
CA TRP A 52 -14.60 -24.20 -1.41
C TRP A 52 -14.33 -24.36 0.10
N ASN A 53 -15.33 -24.71 0.90
CA ASN A 53 -15.15 -24.92 2.33
C ASN A 53 -14.20 -26.09 2.62
N GLN A 54 -14.19 -27.13 1.77
CA GLN A 54 -13.22 -28.21 1.86
C GLN A 54 -11.79 -27.70 1.63
N PHE A 55 -11.56 -26.87 0.60
CA PHE A 55 -10.25 -26.26 0.36
C PHE A 55 -9.83 -25.34 1.52
N VAL A 56 -10.74 -24.47 1.98
CA VAL A 56 -10.51 -23.53 3.08
C VAL A 56 -10.10 -24.26 4.35
N SER A 57 -10.67 -25.43 4.64
CA SER A 57 -10.37 -26.19 5.86
C SER A 57 -8.89 -26.63 5.99
N TYR A 58 -8.13 -26.60 4.89
CA TYR A 58 -6.69 -26.89 4.89
C TYR A 58 -5.80 -25.65 5.00
N LEU A 59 -6.37 -24.43 4.99
CA LEU A 59 -5.59 -23.20 5.11
C LEU A 59 -4.97 -23.09 6.51
N PRO A 60 -3.74 -22.54 6.63
CA PRO A 60 -3.14 -22.29 7.93
C PRO A 60 -3.96 -21.25 8.69
N HIS A 61 -4.22 -21.51 9.97
CA HIS A 61 -5.01 -20.63 10.83
C HIS A 61 -4.42 -20.58 12.24
N PRO A 62 -4.60 -19.47 12.98
CA PRO A 62 -4.29 -19.43 14.41
C PRO A 62 -5.29 -20.29 15.20
N PRO A 63 -5.09 -20.50 16.51
CA PRO A 63 -6.07 -21.17 17.35
C PRO A 63 -7.47 -20.57 17.17
N LEU A 64 -8.45 -21.42 16.84
CA LEU A 64 -9.80 -20.97 16.54
C LEU A 64 -10.50 -20.54 17.83
N PRO A 65 -11.33 -19.47 17.80
CA PRO A 65 -12.11 -19.07 18.95
C PRO A 65 -13.06 -20.20 19.37
N HIS A 66 -13.15 -20.44 20.68
CA HIS A 66 -14.12 -21.37 21.24
C HIS A 66 -15.53 -20.83 20.98
N LEU A 67 -16.22 -21.43 20.01
CA LEU A 67 -17.64 -21.14 19.77
C LEU A 67 -18.45 -21.75 20.92
N ASN A 68 -18.84 -20.93 21.89
CA ASN A 68 -19.92 -21.33 22.79
C ASN A 68 -21.19 -21.51 21.95
N ALA A 69 -21.88 -22.63 22.14
CA ALA A 69 -23.00 -23.13 21.32
C ALA A 69 -24.25 -22.22 21.26
N THR A 70 -24.18 -20.99 21.76
CA THR A 70 -25.27 -20.01 21.82
C THR A 70 -25.14 -18.87 20.81
N VAL A 71 -24.17 -18.89 19.89
CA VAL A 71 -23.98 -17.82 18.90
C VAL A 71 -24.44 -18.27 17.51
N PRO A 72 -25.61 -17.81 17.01
CA PRO A 72 -26.08 -18.09 15.64
C PRO A 72 -25.20 -17.50 14.53
N ALA A 73 -24.14 -16.77 14.89
CA ALA A 73 -23.35 -15.91 14.01
C ALA A 73 -22.02 -16.51 13.54
N ALA A 74 -21.78 -17.83 13.68
CA ALA A 74 -20.52 -18.46 13.23
C ALA A 74 -20.23 -18.23 11.73
N HIS A 75 -21.27 -18.09 10.90
CA HIS A 75 -21.17 -17.78 9.47
C HIS A 75 -20.78 -16.31 9.16
N ALA A 76 -20.78 -15.43 10.18
CA ALA A 76 -20.41 -14.03 10.05
C ALA A 76 -18.98 -13.74 10.57
N ILE A 77 -18.23 -14.78 10.96
CA ILE A 77 -16.91 -14.66 11.56
C ILE A 77 -15.88 -15.38 10.68
N SER A 78 -14.80 -14.68 10.36
CA SER A 78 -13.64 -15.24 9.66
C SER A 78 -12.80 -16.12 10.61
N ALA A 79 -12.28 -17.25 10.10
CA ALA A 79 -11.27 -18.03 10.81
C ALA A 79 -9.91 -17.32 10.87
N TRP A 80 -9.68 -16.33 10.01
CA TRP A 80 -8.53 -15.43 10.06
C TRP A 80 -8.90 -14.14 10.81
N PRO A 81 -8.50 -14.01 12.09
CA PRO A 81 -8.77 -12.81 12.88
C PRO A 81 -7.95 -11.61 12.38
N ARG A 82 -8.36 -10.40 12.76
CA ARG A 82 -7.76 -9.13 12.28
C ARG A 82 -6.26 -9.01 12.53
N ASP A 83 -5.75 -9.64 13.58
CA ASP A 83 -4.34 -9.64 13.97
C ASP A 83 -3.50 -10.73 13.29
N TYR A 84 -4.11 -11.58 12.47
CA TYR A 84 -3.41 -12.63 11.75
C TYR A 84 -2.63 -12.07 10.56
N ILE A 85 -1.30 -12.21 10.59
CA ILE A 85 -0.37 -11.58 9.63
C ILE A 85 -0.74 -11.87 8.15
N PRO A 86 -1.05 -13.11 7.72
CA PRO A 86 -1.46 -13.35 6.34
C PRO A 86 -2.70 -12.55 5.91
N ARG A 87 -3.69 -12.39 6.81
CA ARG A 87 -4.86 -11.53 6.55
C ARG A 87 -4.42 -10.07 6.43
N GLN A 88 -3.61 -9.57 7.37
CA GLN A 88 -3.13 -8.19 7.37
C GLN A 88 -2.38 -7.87 6.07
N LEU A 89 -1.40 -8.70 5.68
CA LEU A 89 -0.60 -8.50 4.46
C LEU A 89 -1.47 -8.49 3.19
N LEU A 90 -2.46 -9.40 3.09
CA LEU A 90 -3.34 -9.45 1.93
C LEU A 90 -4.31 -8.26 1.89
N SER A 91 -4.88 -7.89 3.04
CA SER A 91 -5.73 -6.70 3.18
C SER A 91 -4.94 -5.43 2.83
N LEU A 92 -3.76 -5.24 3.42
CA LEU A 92 -2.88 -4.11 3.15
C LEU A 92 -2.50 -4.03 1.67
N SER A 93 -2.14 -5.16 1.06
CA SER A 93 -1.85 -5.22 -0.38
C SER A 93 -3.03 -4.74 -1.23
N ALA A 94 -4.23 -5.23 -0.94
CA ALA A 94 -5.44 -4.90 -1.68
C ALA A 94 -5.82 -3.43 -1.52
N ILE A 95 -5.83 -2.92 -0.28
CA ILE A 95 -6.14 -1.52 0.03
C ILE A 95 -5.12 -0.59 -0.62
N THR A 96 -3.83 -0.88 -0.48
CA THR A 96 -2.76 -0.05 -1.06
C THR A 96 -2.86 -0.02 -2.57
N LEU A 97 -3.02 -1.17 -3.24
CA LEU A 97 -3.16 -1.20 -4.71
C LEU A 97 -4.40 -0.44 -5.17
N ALA A 98 -5.53 -0.61 -4.50
CA ALA A 98 -6.75 0.14 -4.80
C ALA A 98 -6.53 1.65 -4.62
N GLY A 99 -5.91 2.06 -3.52
CA GLY A 99 -5.57 3.46 -3.24
C GLY A 99 -4.63 4.05 -4.28
N ILE A 100 -3.57 3.32 -4.68
CA ILE A 100 -2.65 3.72 -5.75
C ILE A 100 -3.43 3.93 -7.05
N TYR A 101 -4.29 2.98 -7.46
CA TYR A 101 -5.06 3.14 -8.70
C TYR A 101 -6.00 4.33 -8.65
N VAL A 102 -6.71 4.54 -7.54
CA VAL A 102 -7.61 5.68 -7.36
C VAL A 102 -6.85 6.99 -7.46
N LEU A 103 -5.77 7.16 -6.68
CA LEU A 103 -4.96 8.38 -6.69
C LEU A 103 -4.31 8.60 -8.05
N TYR A 104 -3.68 7.58 -8.62
CA TYR A 104 -3.00 7.67 -9.91
C TYR A 104 -3.96 8.06 -11.03
N PHE A 105 -5.06 7.31 -11.22
CA PHE A 105 -5.97 7.60 -12.33
C PHE A 105 -6.74 8.89 -12.14
N SER A 106 -7.13 9.27 -10.90
CA SER A 106 -7.83 10.53 -10.67
C SER A 106 -6.91 11.73 -10.89
N PHE A 107 -5.78 11.82 -10.17
CA PHE A 107 -4.91 12.99 -10.23
C PHE A 107 -4.13 13.08 -11.54
N ALA A 108 -3.70 11.95 -12.12
CA ALA A 108 -3.05 12.00 -13.43
C ALA A 108 -4.04 12.41 -14.53
N TRP A 109 -5.30 11.95 -14.46
CA TRP A 109 -6.33 12.38 -15.41
C TRP A 109 -6.71 13.86 -15.24
N LEU A 110 -6.89 14.34 -14.00
CA LEU A 110 -7.16 15.75 -13.72
C LEU A 110 -5.99 16.62 -14.20
N SER A 111 -4.75 16.25 -13.86
CA SER A 111 -3.56 16.96 -14.31
C SER A 111 -3.44 16.95 -15.84
N TYR A 112 -3.65 15.79 -16.47
CA TYR A 112 -3.60 15.65 -17.93
C TYR A 112 -4.65 16.53 -18.61
N THR A 113 -5.85 16.62 -18.05
CA THR A 113 -6.97 17.36 -18.66
C THR A 113 -6.84 18.87 -18.45
N PHE A 114 -6.50 19.31 -17.24
CA PHE A 114 -6.63 20.72 -16.83
C PHE A 114 -5.30 21.47 -16.70
N ILE A 115 -4.18 20.78 -16.49
CA ILE A 115 -2.88 21.40 -16.19
C ILE A 115 -1.86 21.16 -17.32
N PHE A 116 -1.88 19.97 -17.92
CA PHE A 116 -0.88 19.56 -18.90
C PHE A 116 -1.03 20.31 -20.22
N ASN A 117 0.08 20.89 -20.70
CA ASN A 117 0.13 21.53 -22.00
C ASN A 117 0.23 20.48 -23.12
N HIS A 118 -0.90 20.19 -23.77
CA HIS A 118 -1.00 19.20 -24.83
C HIS A 118 -0.12 19.52 -26.07
N GLU A 119 0.31 20.77 -26.26
CA GLU A 119 1.26 21.13 -27.32
C GLU A 119 2.61 20.41 -27.16
N MET A 120 2.98 20.02 -25.93
CA MET A 120 4.19 19.24 -25.66
C MET A 120 4.20 17.90 -26.40
N MET A 121 3.04 17.34 -26.74
CA MET A 121 2.94 16.07 -27.48
C MET A 121 3.41 16.18 -28.94
N LYS A 122 3.56 17.41 -29.46
CA LYS A 122 4.11 17.67 -30.80
C LYS A 122 5.64 17.71 -30.79
N HIS A 123 6.27 17.69 -29.61
CA HIS A 123 7.72 17.76 -29.50
C HIS A 123 8.40 16.56 -30.19
N PRO A 124 9.52 16.74 -30.93
CA PRO A 124 10.16 15.65 -31.67
C PRO A 124 10.61 14.45 -30.83
N ARG A 125 10.82 14.67 -29.53
CA ARG A 125 11.20 13.62 -28.57
C ARG A 125 10.00 12.96 -27.85
N PHE A 126 8.77 13.32 -28.22
CA PHE A 126 7.57 12.65 -27.71
C PHE A 126 7.40 11.30 -28.43
N LEU A 127 7.28 10.22 -27.66
CA LEU A 127 7.24 8.87 -28.20
C LEU A 127 5.86 8.54 -28.79
N LYS A 128 5.84 7.68 -29.82
CA LYS A 128 4.58 7.13 -30.34
C LYS A 128 3.86 6.34 -29.25
N ASN A 129 2.58 6.65 -29.04
CA ASN A 129 1.74 6.05 -27.99
C ASN A 129 2.29 6.25 -26.55
N GLN A 130 3.03 7.34 -26.29
CA GLN A 130 3.71 7.53 -25.00
C GLN A 130 2.79 7.40 -23.80
N VAL A 131 1.60 8.04 -23.81
CA VAL A 131 0.63 7.95 -22.71
C VAL A 131 0.30 6.50 -22.35
N LYS A 132 0.05 5.64 -23.36
CA LYS A 132 -0.23 4.22 -23.14
C LYS A 132 0.99 3.51 -22.55
N LEU A 133 2.20 3.81 -23.03
CA LEU A 133 3.43 3.21 -22.54
C LEU A 133 3.74 3.63 -21.10
N GLU A 134 3.51 4.89 -20.75
CA GLU A 134 3.65 5.43 -19.41
C GLU A 134 2.68 4.73 -18.45
N ILE A 135 1.39 4.65 -18.80
CA ILE A 135 0.40 3.91 -18.02
C ILE A 135 0.82 2.45 -17.84
N GLN A 136 1.18 1.74 -18.92
CA GLN A 136 1.61 0.34 -18.81
C GLN A 136 2.85 0.17 -17.94
N SER A 137 3.78 1.11 -17.97
CA SER A 137 4.96 1.09 -17.10
C SER A 137 4.56 1.26 -15.64
N SER A 138 3.70 2.24 -15.33
CA SER A 138 3.19 2.48 -13.97
C SER A 138 2.44 1.27 -13.42
N LEU A 139 1.51 0.70 -14.19
CA LEU A 139 0.73 -0.46 -13.79
C LEU A 139 1.60 -1.71 -13.51
N ARG A 140 2.71 -1.88 -14.25
CA ARG A 140 3.67 -2.97 -14.00
C ARG A 140 4.50 -2.75 -12.74
N ALA A 141 4.75 -1.50 -12.39
CA ALA A 141 5.56 -1.15 -11.23
C ALA A 141 4.80 -1.32 -9.91
N PHE A 142 3.49 -1.01 -9.88
CA PHE A 142 2.72 -0.96 -8.64
C PHE A 142 2.76 -2.23 -7.80
N PRO A 143 2.55 -3.45 -8.32
CA PRO A 143 2.59 -4.65 -7.48
C PRO A 143 3.95 -4.87 -6.82
N GLY A 144 5.04 -4.58 -7.54
CA GLY A 144 6.40 -4.70 -7.01
C GLY A 144 6.72 -3.65 -5.95
N ILE A 145 6.26 -2.41 -6.14
CA ILE A 145 6.39 -1.34 -5.13
C ILE A 145 5.60 -1.72 -3.89
N THR A 146 4.33 -2.11 -4.03
CA THR A 146 3.48 -2.53 -2.92
C THR A 146 4.13 -3.65 -2.13
N LEU A 147 4.61 -4.71 -2.81
CA LEU A 147 5.26 -5.84 -2.15
C LEU A 147 6.48 -5.42 -1.32
N LEU A 148 7.34 -4.54 -1.84
CA LEU A 148 8.52 -4.05 -1.11
C LEU A 148 8.15 -3.10 0.04
N THR A 149 7.01 -2.41 -0.06
CA THR A 149 6.51 -1.51 0.98
C THR A 149 5.76 -2.24 2.10
N LEU A 150 5.23 -3.44 1.86
CA LEU A 150 4.44 -4.20 2.85
C LEU A 150 5.10 -4.34 4.23
N PRO A 151 6.42 -4.64 4.37
CA PRO A 151 7.04 -4.73 5.69
C PRO A 151 6.92 -3.44 6.51
N TRP A 152 6.94 -2.28 5.86
CA TRP A 152 6.76 -0.99 6.53
C TRP A 152 5.34 -0.80 7.04
N PHE A 153 4.34 -1.17 6.22
CA PHE A 153 2.93 -1.08 6.61
C PHE A 153 2.56 -2.08 7.69
N GLU A 154 3.05 -3.30 7.59
CA GLU A 154 2.89 -4.31 8.63
C GLU A 154 3.51 -3.81 9.94
N ALA A 155 4.77 -3.34 9.90
CA ALA A 155 5.42 -2.81 11.10
C ALA A 155 4.66 -1.62 11.70
N GLU A 156 4.10 -0.74 10.87
CA GLU A 156 3.26 0.37 11.31
C GLU A 156 1.98 -0.11 12.02
N VAL A 157 1.21 -1.00 11.39
CA VAL A 157 -0.04 -1.58 11.95
C VAL A 157 0.23 -2.33 13.25
N ARG A 158 1.40 -2.97 13.36
CA ARG A 158 1.84 -3.72 14.55
C ARG A 158 2.41 -2.82 15.65
N GLY A 159 2.36 -1.50 15.48
CA GLY A 159 2.74 -0.52 16.51
C GLY A 159 4.25 -0.30 16.66
N HIS A 160 5.05 -0.64 15.65
CA HIS A 160 6.50 -0.39 15.68
C HIS A 160 6.88 1.03 15.23
N SER A 161 5.94 1.80 14.68
CA SER A 161 6.15 3.21 14.34
C SER A 161 5.98 4.12 15.57
N LYS A 162 6.44 5.37 15.46
CA LYS A 162 6.28 6.44 16.45
C LYS A 162 5.04 7.30 16.16
N LEU A 163 4.02 6.73 15.53
CA LEU A 163 2.77 7.44 15.27
C LEU A 163 1.98 7.61 16.56
N TYR A 164 1.53 8.84 16.83
CA TYR A 164 0.72 9.15 17.99
C TYR A 164 -0.67 9.68 17.61
N SER A 165 -1.65 9.52 18.50
CA SER A 165 -3.05 9.91 18.26
C SER A 165 -3.33 11.33 18.72
N ASP A 166 -3.00 11.62 19.97
CA ASP A 166 -3.40 12.83 20.65
C ASP A 166 -2.40 13.95 20.41
N VAL A 167 -2.88 15.09 19.90
CA VAL A 167 -2.07 16.29 19.69
C VAL A 167 -1.50 16.80 21.02
N SER A 168 -2.16 16.55 22.15
CA SER A 168 -1.71 16.98 23.48
C SER A 168 -0.36 16.37 23.91
N GLU A 169 0.04 15.23 23.33
CA GLU A 169 1.28 14.52 23.69
C GLU A 169 2.55 15.33 23.38
N TYR A 170 2.56 16.07 22.26
CA TYR A 170 3.67 16.93 21.83
C TYR A 170 3.28 18.40 21.65
N GLY A 171 1.99 18.71 21.72
CA GLY A 171 1.44 20.05 21.57
C GLY A 171 1.28 20.52 20.11
N ILE A 172 0.48 21.56 19.93
CA ILE A 172 0.15 22.14 18.60
C ILE A 172 1.40 22.71 17.92
N ALA A 173 2.34 23.29 18.68
CA ALA A 173 3.56 23.85 18.12
C ALA A 173 4.40 22.77 17.42
N TYR A 174 4.56 21.59 18.05
CA TYR A 174 5.24 20.45 17.43
C TYR A 174 4.46 19.93 16.21
N LEU A 175 3.13 19.84 16.29
CA LEU A 175 2.29 19.43 15.16
C LEU A 175 2.53 20.31 13.93
N ILE A 176 2.52 21.64 14.10
CA ILE A 176 2.77 22.59 13.00
C ILE A 176 4.21 22.44 12.48
N PHE A 177 5.21 22.36 13.37
CA PHE A 177 6.61 22.19 13.00
C PHE A 177 6.90 20.86 12.30
N SER A 178 6.15 19.80 12.64
CA SER A 178 6.33 18.47 12.06
C SER A 178 6.05 18.44 10.56
N VAL A 179 5.25 19.37 10.02
CA VAL A 179 5.00 19.50 8.58
C VAL A 179 6.25 19.88 7.79
N PRO A 180 6.87 21.06 7.99
CA PRO A 180 8.11 21.40 7.30
C PRO A 180 9.23 20.43 7.65
N PHE A 181 9.27 19.88 8.87
CA PHE A 181 10.28 18.88 9.23
C PHE A 181 10.14 17.60 8.39
N PHE A 182 8.92 17.07 8.24
CA PHE A 182 8.64 15.92 7.39
C PHE A 182 9.02 16.19 5.93
N LEU A 183 8.59 17.34 5.38
CA LEU A 183 8.86 17.70 3.98
C LEU A 183 10.36 17.87 3.73
N LEU A 184 11.08 18.59 4.60
CA LEU A 184 12.52 18.78 4.47
C LEU A 184 13.30 17.46 4.60
N PHE A 185 12.93 16.61 5.56
CA PHE A 185 13.56 15.30 5.72
C PHE A 185 13.36 14.44 4.47
N THR A 186 12.11 14.35 3.99
CA THR A 186 11.75 13.49 2.86
C THR A 186 12.39 13.99 1.57
N ASP A 187 12.34 15.29 1.27
CA ASP A 187 13.01 15.88 0.11
C ASP A 187 14.52 15.65 0.14
N TYR A 188 15.16 15.87 1.29
CA TYR A 188 16.61 15.69 1.44
C TYR A 188 17.03 14.22 1.29
N ALA A 189 16.27 13.29 1.87
CA ALA A 189 16.54 11.86 1.75
C ALA A 189 16.28 11.36 0.31
N ILE A 190 15.21 11.80 -0.34
CA ILE A 190 14.90 11.48 -1.73
C ILE A 190 15.98 12.00 -2.66
N TYR A 191 16.54 13.18 -2.42
CA TYR A 191 17.69 13.69 -3.17
C TYR A 191 18.87 12.70 -3.15
N TRP A 192 19.23 12.19 -1.97
CA TRP A 192 20.33 11.23 -1.85
C TRP A 192 20.00 9.88 -2.49
N VAL A 193 18.78 9.38 -2.31
CA VAL A 193 18.31 8.17 -2.99
C VAL A 193 18.39 8.33 -4.50
N HIS A 194 17.91 9.45 -5.04
CA HIS A 194 17.96 9.77 -6.46
C HIS A 194 19.41 9.87 -6.96
N ARG A 195 20.30 10.49 -6.18
CA ARG A 195 21.73 10.54 -6.48
C ARG A 195 22.36 9.15 -6.55
N LEU A 196 21.98 8.24 -5.66
CA LEU A 196 22.42 6.83 -5.67
C LEU A 196 21.85 6.06 -6.86
N LEU A 197 20.60 6.31 -7.24
CA LEU A 197 19.97 5.72 -8.42
C LEU A 197 20.68 6.12 -9.72
N HIS A 198 21.30 7.29 -9.75
CA HIS A 198 22.16 7.75 -10.83
C HIS A 198 23.58 7.17 -10.82
N HIS A 199 23.97 6.41 -9.80
CA HIS A 199 25.26 5.73 -9.80
C HIS A 199 25.34 4.71 -10.95
N PRO A 200 26.46 4.60 -11.71
CA PRO A 200 26.52 3.80 -12.95
C PRO A 200 26.06 2.34 -12.82
N LEU A 201 26.34 1.71 -11.68
CA LEU A 201 25.96 0.32 -11.39
C LEU A 201 24.42 0.14 -11.27
N VAL A 202 23.74 1.15 -10.74
CA VAL A 202 22.29 1.14 -10.47
C VAL A 202 21.51 1.71 -11.66
N TYR A 203 22.01 2.81 -12.23
CA TYR A 203 21.35 3.58 -13.27
C TYR A 203 20.91 2.71 -14.45
N LYS A 204 21.85 1.94 -15.03
CA LYS A 204 21.59 1.15 -16.25
C LYS A 204 20.42 0.18 -16.09
N HIS A 205 20.24 -0.38 -14.90
CA HIS A 205 19.30 -1.47 -14.64
C HIS A 205 17.99 -0.99 -14.03
N ILE A 206 18.04 0.04 -13.18
CA ILE A 206 16.90 0.46 -12.36
C ILE A 206 16.36 1.82 -12.78
N HIS A 207 17.24 2.82 -12.94
CA HIS A 207 16.82 4.22 -13.10
C HIS A 207 16.69 4.67 -14.57
N LYS A 208 17.43 4.06 -15.49
CA LYS A 208 17.39 4.38 -16.93
C LYS A 208 15.98 4.28 -17.54
N PRO A 209 15.12 3.30 -17.20
CA PRO A 209 13.74 3.26 -17.68
C PRO A 209 12.93 4.51 -17.35
N HIS A 210 13.15 5.13 -16.18
CA HIS A 210 12.50 6.37 -15.78
C HIS A 210 12.90 7.55 -16.68
N HIS A 211 14.19 7.64 -17.02
CA HIS A 211 14.74 8.69 -17.90
C HIS A 211 14.38 8.56 -19.38
N LYS A 212 13.63 7.52 -19.76
CA LYS A 212 13.11 7.36 -21.13
C LYS A 212 12.09 8.43 -21.49
N TRP A 213 11.35 8.96 -20.52
CA TRP A 213 10.23 9.89 -20.74
C TRP A 213 10.73 11.34 -20.77
N LEU A 214 11.38 11.73 -21.87
CA LEU A 214 11.98 13.07 -21.99
C LEU A 214 10.93 14.20 -21.98
N VAL A 215 9.75 13.95 -22.51
CA VAL A 215 8.61 14.88 -22.50
C VAL A 215 7.45 14.20 -21.79
N PRO A 216 7.54 14.00 -20.46
CA PRO A 216 6.62 13.13 -19.74
C PRO A 216 5.24 13.74 -19.65
N THR A 217 4.18 12.92 -19.79
CA THR A 217 2.83 13.35 -19.41
C THR A 217 2.60 13.08 -17.91
N PRO A 218 1.52 13.55 -17.28
CA PRO A 218 1.22 13.20 -15.88
C PRO A 218 1.18 11.69 -15.60
N PHE A 219 0.87 10.87 -16.61
CA PHE A 219 0.87 9.40 -16.50
C PHE A 219 2.28 8.79 -16.34
N ALA A 220 3.35 9.51 -16.68
CA ALA A 220 4.73 9.03 -16.41
C ALA A 220 5.12 9.07 -14.92
N SER A 221 4.23 9.51 -14.02
CA SER A 221 4.59 9.87 -12.62
C SER A 221 5.13 8.66 -11.87
N HIS A 222 4.63 7.48 -12.23
CA HIS A 222 5.06 6.19 -11.68
C HIS A 222 5.64 5.26 -12.75
N ALA A 223 6.01 5.79 -13.91
CA ALA A 223 6.51 5.01 -15.04
C ALA A 223 8.01 4.71 -14.88
N PHE A 224 8.37 3.98 -13.82
CA PHE A 224 9.74 3.60 -13.49
C PHE A 224 9.83 2.13 -13.10
N HIS A 225 11.06 1.65 -12.88
CA HIS A 225 11.28 0.31 -12.33
C HIS A 225 10.71 0.23 -10.90
N PHE A 226 10.11 -0.89 -10.48
CA PHE A 226 9.47 -0.96 -9.17
C PHE A 226 10.44 -0.71 -8.00
N VAL A 227 11.70 -1.15 -8.11
CA VAL A 227 12.75 -0.84 -7.11
C VAL A 227 13.08 0.66 -7.07
N ASP A 228 13.03 1.35 -8.20
CA ASP A 228 13.25 2.80 -8.27
C ASP A 228 12.16 3.53 -7.46
N GLY A 229 10.90 3.22 -7.77
CA GLY A 229 9.75 3.76 -7.06
C GLY A 229 9.76 3.47 -5.57
N TYR A 230 10.07 2.23 -5.20
CA TYR A 230 10.22 1.83 -3.80
C TYR A 230 11.30 2.65 -3.09
N LEU A 231 12.52 2.72 -3.65
CA LEU A 231 13.62 3.44 -3.01
C LEU A 231 13.27 4.92 -2.82
N GLN A 232 12.65 5.56 -3.80
CA GLN A 232 12.19 6.94 -3.69
C GLN A 232 11.04 7.12 -2.69
N SER A 233 10.21 6.10 -2.43
CA SER A 233 9.13 6.18 -1.44
C SER A 233 9.57 5.86 0.00
N VAL A 234 10.68 5.14 0.18
CA VAL A 234 11.19 4.74 1.51
C VAL A 234 11.28 5.89 2.52
N PRO A 235 11.79 7.09 2.17
CA PRO A 235 11.91 8.19 3.12
C PRO A 235 10.61 8.56 3.84
N TYR A 236 9.46 8.49 3.16
CA TYR A 236 8.16 8.77 3.75
C TYR A 236 7.78 7.77 4.84
N HIS A 237 8.14 6.49 4.65
CA HIS A 237 7.89 5.45 5.65
C HIS A 237 8.92 5.51 6.76
N LEU A 238 10.20 5.72 6.44
CA LEU A 238 11.28 5.78 7.42
C LEU A 238 11.06 6.89 8.45
N PHE A 239 10.52 8.04 8.05
CA PHE A 239 10.29 9.18 8.95
C PHE A 239 9.53 8.77 10.23
N ILE A 240 8.43 8.03 10.09
CA ILE A 240 7.57 7.66 11.22
C ILE A 240 8.19 6.60 12.13
N PHE A 241 9.29 5.95 11.74
CA PHE A 241 10.05 5.06 12.61
C PHE A 241 11.16 5.80 13.36
N LEU A 242 11.59 6.96 12.84
CA LEU A 242 12.64 7.78 13.45
C LEU A 242 12.09 8.87 14.36
N PHE A 243 11.01 9.53 13.94
CA PHE A 243 10.46 10.71 14.60
C PHE A 243 8.97 10.56 14.90
N PRO A 244 8.49 11.08 16.04
CA PRO A 244 7.07 11.12 16.35
C PRO A 244 6.29 11.95 15.32
N LEU A 245 5.18 11.43 14.83
CA LEU A 245 4.29 12.16 13.93
C LEU A 245 2.84 11.83 14.25
N GLN A 246 1.97 12.83 14.22
CA GLN A 246 0.55 12.63 14.48
C GLN A 246 -0.05 11.80 13.33
N ARG A 247 -0.81 10.75 13.65
CA ARG A 247 -1.27 9.73 12.68
C ARG A 247 -2.13 10.27 11.53
N TRP A 248 -3.03 11.21 11.80
CA TRP A 248 -3.88 11.84 10.78
C TRP A 248 -3.07 12.80 9.92
N LEU A 249 -2.13 13.52 10.52
CA LEU A 249 -1.19 14.37 9.80
C LEU A 249 -0.31 13.54 8.87
N TYR A 250 0.20 12.40 9.33
CA TYR A 250 0.97 11.48 8.50
C TYR A 250 0.18 11.01 7.28
N LEU A 251 -1.06 10.54 7.47
CA LEU A 251 -1.93 10.12 6.38
C LEU A 251 -2.20 11.27 5.39
N GLY A 252 -2.49 12.47 5.90
CA GLY A 252 -2.72 13.67 5.08
C GLY A 252 -1.49 14.07 4.27
N LEU A 253 -0.30 14.08 4.89
CA LEU A 253 0.96 14.36 4.22
C LEU A 253 1.30 13.28 3.19
N PHE A 254 1.07 12.01 3.50
CA PHE A 254 1.28 10.91 2.58
C PHE A 254 0.43 11.04 1.31
N VAL A 255 -0.87 11.36 1.44
CA VAL A 255 -1.73 11.64 0.29
C VAL A 255 -1.26 12.89 -0.45
N PHE A 256 -0.94 13.96 0.28
CA PHE A 256 -0.47 15.22 -0.30
C PHE A 256 0.77 15.03 -1.19
N VAL A 257 1.81 14.35 -0.70
CA VAL A 257 3.05 14.14 -1.48
C VAL A 257 2.81 13.28 -2.71
N ASN A 258 1.95 12.26 -2.64
CA ASN A 258 1.58 11.45 -3.80
C ASN A 258 0.87 12.28 -4.88
N CYS A 259 -0.06 13.16 -4.48
CA CYS A 259 -0.71 14.09 -5.40
C CYS A 259 0.30 15.10 -5.98
N TRP A 260 1.16 15.66 -5.12
CA TRP A 260 2.21 16.62 -5.51
C TRP A 260 3.16 16.03 -6.56
N SER A 261 3.62 14.78 -6.40
CA SER A 261 4.48 14.09 -7.36
C SER A 261 3.86 13.92 -8.75
N ILE A 262 2.52 13.91 -8.85
CA ILE A 262 1.82 13.86 -10.15
C ILE A 262 1.75 15.27 -10.77
N LEU A 263 1.57 16.30 -9.95
CA LEU A 263 1.37 17.68 -10.38
C LEU A 263 2.68 18.39 -10.75
N VAL A 264 3.77 18.14 -10.01
CA VAL A 264 5.06 18.76 -10.28
C VAL A 264 5.79 17.97 -11.35
N ARG A 265 5.53 18.33 -12.61
CA ARG A 265 6.58 18.22 -13.63
C ARG A 265 6.62 19.50 -14.46
N PRO A 266 7.70 20.28 -14.34
CA PRO A 266 7.83 21.45 -15.19
C PRO A 266 7.92 21.00 -16.66
N PRO A 267 7.30 21.75 -17.58
CA PRO A 267 7.59 21.60 -18.99
C PRO A 267 9.10 21.75 -19.22
N LEU A 268 9.60 21.07 -20.27
CA LEU A 268 11.00 21.00 -20.71
C LEU A 268 11.73 22.37 -20.83
N SER A 269 11.02 23.49 -20.70
CA SER A 269 11.56 24.85 -20.79
C SER A 269 12.33 25.34 -19.55
N LEU A 270 12.37 24.60 -18.43
CA LEU A 270 13.10 25.01 -17.22
C LEU A 270 14.38 24.21 -16.93
N LEU A 271 14.77 23.28 -17.81
CA LEU A 271 16.00 22.48 -17.66
C LEU A 271 17.11 22.80 -18.70
N PRO A 272 17.56 24.05 -18.92
CA PRO A 272 18.85 24.26 -19.57
C PRO A 272 20.05 23.98 -18.66
N TYR A 273 19.87 23.68 -17.36
CA TYR A 273 20.98 23.78 -16.38
C TYR A 273 21.39 22.50 -15.65
N PHE A 274 20.70 21.36 -15.81
CA PHE A 274 21.21 20.10 -15.29
C PHE A 274 21.87 19.31 -16.41
N GLY A 275 23.14 19.64 -16.64
CA GLY A 275 24.03 18.93 -17.54
C GLY A 275 24.02 17.44 -17.26
N CYS A 276 23.47 16.68 -18.20
CA CYS A 276 23.59 15.23 -18.27
C CYS A 276 23.85 14.88 -19.74
N ASP A 277 24.93 15.44 -20.28
CA ASP A 277 25.67 14.91 -21.41
C ASP A 277 26.96 14.28 -20.86
N THR A 278 26.85 13.04 -20.37
CA THR A 278 27.95 12.05 -20.29
C THR A 278 27.37 10.65 -20.25
#